data_AF-A0A535IUN1-F1
#
_entry.id   AF-A0A535IUN1-F1
#
_cell.length_a   1.000
_cell.length_b   1.000
_cell.length_c   1.000
_cell.angle_alpha   90.00
_cell.angle_beta   90.00
_cell.angle_gamma   90.00
#
_symmetry.space_group_name_H-M   'P 1'
#
loop_
_entity.id
_entity.type
_entity.pdbx_description
1 polymer ?
#
loop_
_entity_poly.entity_id
_entity_poly.type
_entity_poly.pdbx_seq_one_letter_code
_entity_poly.pdbx_strand_id
1 'polypeptide(L)'
;MNWHEIFLRSYMREVRDYCIVSYRYREKSISISMELEQHIDKQSFLRVGLIGDPVAHSYSPRFQQAAFDACGIPARYELWQTSESELPARVASLLVPQSLGANITIPYKEAVLPLLDVVDPLATRIGAVNTIVHRNEYLYGYNTDAPGLLHRVITG
;
A
#
# COMPACT_ATOMS: atom_id res chain seq x y z
N MET A 1 7.71 -26.02 8.19
CA MET A 1 7.02 -24.95 7.44
C MET A 1 7.67 -23.63 7.83
N ASN A 2 8.30 -22.93 6.90
CA ASN A 2 9.12 -21.75 7.18
C ASN A 2 8.21 -20.52 7.42
N TRP A 3 8.44 -19.76 8.49
CA TRP A 3 7.71 -18.52 8.83
C TRP A 3 7.60 -17.54 7.65
N HIS A 4 8.59 -17.50 6.76
CA HIS A 4 8.58 -16.68 5.56
C HIS A 4 7.46 -17.05 4.56
N GLU A 5 7.10 -18.33 4.41
CA GLU A 5 6.04 -18.75 3.48
C GLU A 5 4.63 -18.40 3.99
N ILE A 6 4.40 -18.50 5.31
CA ILE A 6 3.10 -18.20 5.93
C ILE A 6 2.83 -16.68 5.90
N PHE A 7 3.88 -15.90 6.19
CA PHE A 7 3.85 -14.44 6.08
C PHE A 7 3.58 -14.00 4.64
N LEU A 8 4.33 -14.54 3.67
CA LEU A 8 4.12 -14.24 2.25
C LEU A 8 2.72 -14.66 1.79
N ARG A 9 2.17 -15.80 2.22
CA ARG A 9 0.82 -16.22 1.81
C ARG A 9 -0.30 -15.35 2.38
N SER A 10 -0.22 -14.90 3.63
CA SER A 10 -1.26 -14.03 4.22
C SER A 10 -1.13 -12.60 3.71
N TYR A 11 0.09 -12.07 3.69
CA TYR A 11 0.39 -10.72 3.18
C TYR A 11 0.10 -10.62 1.67
N MET A 12 0.49 -11.60 0.88
CA MET A 12 0.18 -11.61 -0.56
C MET A 12 -1.28 -11.94 -0.83
N ARG A 13 -2.05 -12.63 0.03
CA ARG A 13 -3.48 -12.79 -0.23
C ARG A 13 -4.18 -11.44 -0.16
N GLU A 14 -3.85 -10.62 0.83
CA GLU A 14 -4.39 -9.28 0.95
C GLU A 14 -3.79 -8.34 -0.10
N VAL A 15 -2.47 -8.24 -0.28
CA VAL A 15 -1.89 -7.40 -1.34
C VAL A 15 -2.32 -7.83 -2.73
N ARG A 16 -2.50 -9.14 -3.00
CA ARG A 16 -3.02 -9.63 -4.28
C ARG A 16 -4.50 -9.29 -4.43
N ASP A 17 -5.34 -9.53 -3.43
CA ASP A 17 -6.76 -9.20 -3.56
C ASP A 17 -6.97 -7.67 -3.64
N TYR A 18 -6.15 -6.87 -2.96
CA TYR A 18 -6.20 -5.40 -3.00
C TYR A 18 -5.57 -4.79 -4.27
N CYS A 19 -4.39 -5.25 -4.71
CA CYS A 19 -3.77 -4.82 -5.97
C CYS A 19 -4.57 -5.33 -7.18
N ILE A 20 -5.15 -6.53 -7.14
CA ILE A 20 -6.05 -7.00 -8.20
C ILE A 20 -7.35 -6.19 -8.18
N VAL A 21 -7.94 -5.88 -7.03
CA VAL A 21 -9.15 -5.04 -6.98
C VAL A 21 -8.86 -3.62 -7.48
N SER A 22 -7.76 -2.99 -7.08
CA SER A 22 -7.40 -1.64 -7.56
C SER A 22 -7.04 -1.64 -9.05
N TYR A 23 -6.28 -2.64 -9.51
CA TYR A 23 -5.94 -2.79 -10.93
C TYR A 23 -7.17 -3.12 -11.78
N ARG A 24 -8.05 -4.04 -11.34
CA ARG A 24 -9.28 -4.41 -12.06
C ARG A 24 -10.34 -3.31 -12.04
N TYR A 25 -10.43 -2.52 -10.96
CA TYR A 25 -11.26 -1.32 -10.92
C TYR A 25 -10.73 -0.28 -11.90
N ARG A 26 -9.41 -0.08 -11.94
CA ARG A 26 -8.77 0.82 -12.90
C ARG A 26 -8.90 0.31 -14.34
N GLU A 27 -8.72 -0.98 -14.65
CA GLU A 27 -8.97 -1.54 -15.98
C GLU A 27 -10.41 -1.29 -16.43
N LYS A 28 -11.40 -1.44 -15.54
CA LYS A 28 -12.81 -1.11 -15.84
C LYS A 28 -13.03 0.38 -16.08
N SER A 29 -12.40 1.26 -15.30
CA SER A 29 -12.49 2.72 -15.50
C SER A 29 -11.73 3.16 -16.77
N ILE A 30 -10.54 2.60 -17.02
CA ILE A 30 -9.74 2.80 -18.24
C ILE A 30 -10.51 2.30 -19.46
N SER A 31 -11.25 1.18 -19.38
CA SER A 31 -12.07 0.68 -20.49
C SER A 31 -13.16 1.67 -20.91
N ILE A 32 -13.61 2.54 -20.00
CA ILE A 32 -14.60 3.60 -20.28
C ILE A 32 -13.91 4.88 -20.77
N SER A 33 -12.64 5.12 -20.40
CA SER A 33 -11.85 6.29 -20.82
C SER A 33 -10.99 6.06 -22.08
N MET A 34 -10.84 4.81 -22.53
CA MET A 34 -9.89 4.40 -23.58
C MET A 34 -10.18 4.94 -24.97
N GLU A 35 -11.33 5.58 -25.18
CA GLU A 35 -11.63 6.28 -26.44
C GLU A 35 -10.96 7.67 -26.54
N LEU A 36 -10.32 8.20 -25.48
CA LEU A 36 -9.87 9.61 -25.47
C LEU A 36 -8.39 9.92 -25.16
N GLU A 37 -7.49 8.96 -24.89
CA GLU A 37 -6.09 9.30 -24.54
C GLU A 37 -5.02 8.53 -25.32
N GLN A 38 -4.83 8.90 -26.59
CA GLN A 38 -3.75 8.39 -27.44
C GLN A 38 -2.36 9.00 -27.14
N HIS A 39 -2.01 9.35 -25.89
CA HIS A 39 -0.67 9.94 -25.61
C HIS A 39 -0.04 9.62 -24.24
N ILE A 40 -0.50 8.60 -23.50
CA ILE A 40 0.23 8.16 -22.29
C ILE A 40 1.46 7.33 -22.70
N ASP A 41 2.63 7.84 -22.33
CA ASP A 41 3.94 7.24 -22.54
C ASP A 41 3.99 5.78 -22.04
N LYS A 42 4.45 4.88 -22.92
CA LYS A 42 4.34 3.41 -22.81
C LYS A 42 5.22 2.77 -21.71
N GLN A 43 5.74 3.54 -20.76
CA GLN A 43 6.70 3.07 -19.75
C GLN A 43 6.56 3.70 -18.35
N SER A 44 5.39 4.27 -18.01
CA SER A 44 5.17 4.78 -16.65
C SER A 44 4.82 3.63 -15.68
N PHE A 45 5.81 3.20 -14.89
CA PHE A 45 5.57 2.26 -13.79
C PHE A 45 4.69 2.89 -12.72
N LEU A 46 3.77 2.10 -12.17
CA LEU A 46 3.04 2.46 -10.96
C LEU A 46 4.00 2.49 -9.76
N ARG A 47 3.67 3.26 -8.73
CA ARG A 47 4.53 3.45 -7.56
C ARG A 47 3.82 3.03 -6.29
N VAL A 48 4.53 2.28 -5.45
CA VAL A 48 4.15 1.95 -4.08
C VAL A 48 5.33 2.28 -3.20
N GLY A 49 5.13 2.91 -2.05
CA GLY A 49 6.23 3.27 -1.17
C GLY A 49 6.11 2.74 0.25
N LEU A 50 7.23 2.77 0.96
CA LEU A 50 7.27 2.68 2.43
C LEU A 50 7.52 4.08 3.00
N ILE A 51 6.56 4.60 3.76
CA ILE A 51 6.69 5.86 4.48
C ILE A 51 7.04 5.56 5.94
N GLY A 52 8.07 6.23 6.45
CA GLY A 52 8.57 6.08 7.80
C GLY A 52 9.84 6.89 8.01
N ASP A 53 10.32 6.90 9.25
CA ASP A 53 11.60 7.51 9.59
C ASP A 53 12.25 6.78 10.78
N PRO A 54 13.39 6.07 10.59
CA PRO A 54 14.09 5.82 9.34
C PRO A 54 13.50 4.64 8.55
N VAL A 55 13.71 4.63 7.22
CA VAL A 55 13.32 3.49 6.35
C VAL A 55 14.46 2.93 5.49
N ALA A 56 15.62 3.58 5.49
CA ALA A 56 16.75 3.22 4.62
C ALA A 56 17.20 1.75 4.74
N HIS A 57 17.07 1.16 5.94
CA HIS A 57 17.46 -0.23 6.21
C HIS A 57 16.29 -1.22 6.16
N SER A 58 15.13 -0.80 5.65
CA SER A 58 13.98 -1.69 5.53
C SER A 58 14.22 -2.78 4.50
N TYR A 59 13.90 -4.02 4.87
CA TYR A 59 13.92 -5.15 3.94
C TYR A 59 12.67 -5.24 3.06
N SER A 60 11.61 -4.47 3.37
CA SER A 60 10.34 -4.50 2.62
C SER A 60 10.52 -4.38 1.11
N PRO A 61 11.34 -3.47 0.55
CA PRO A 61 11.47 -3.33 -0.91
C PRO A 61 11.82 -4.62 -1.63
N ARG A 62 12.67 -5.48 -1.04
CA ARG A 62 13.08 -6.73 -1.68
C ARG A 62 11.91 -7.71 -1.78
N PHE A 63 11.14 -7.85 -0.70
CA PHE A 63 10.00 -8.76 -0.67
C PHE A 63 8.83 -8.24 -1.51
N GLN A 64 8.56 -6.95 -1.44
CA GLN A 64 7.43 -6.32 -2.13
C GLN A 64 7.67 -6.23 -3.64
N GLN A 65 8.88 -5.87 -4.07
CA GLN A 65 9.19 -5.85 -5.49
C GLN A 65 9.08 -7.25 -6.09
N ALA A 66 9.63 -8.27 -5.41
CA ALA A 66 9.51 -9.66 -5.87
C ALA A 66 8.05 -10.12 -5.96
N ALA A 67 7.20 -9.67 -5.03
CA ALA A 67 5.75 -9.93 -5.08
C ALA A 67 5.08 -9.30 -6.32
N PHE A 68 5.39 -8.03 -6.61
CA PHE A 68 4.87 -7.36 -7.81
C PHE A 68 5.34 -8.03 -9.09
N ASP A 69 6.63 -8.36 -9.17
CA ASP A 69 7.23 -9.03 -10.33
C ASP A 69 6.58 -10.41 -10.56
N ALA A 70 6.40 -11.20 -9.50
CA ALA A 70 5.75 -12.51 -9.58
C ALA A 70 4.27 -12.44 -9.97
N CYS A 71 3.58 -11.35 -9.63
CA CYS A 71 2.18 -11.12 -9.99
C CYS A 71 2.00 -10.41 -11.35
N GLY A 72 3.09 -10.04 -12.03
CA GLY A 72 3.03 -9.29 -13.29
C GLY A 72 2.48 -7.86 -13.14
N ILE A 73 2.57 -7.28 -11.94
CA ILE A 73 2.09 -5.92 -11.66
C ILE A 73 3.20 -4.94 -12.07
N PRO A 74 2.97 -4.01 -13.00
CA PRO A 74 3.98 -3.06 -13.46
C PRO A 74 4.19 -1.92 -12.45
N ALA A 75 4.61 -2.26 -11.23
CA ALA A 75 4.84 -1.34 -10.14
C ALA A 75 6.30 -1.38 -9.62
N ARG A 76 6.73 -0.26 -9.06
CA ARG A 76 8.00 -0.10 -8.34
C ARG A 76 7.73 0.16 -6.87
N TYR A 77 8.38 -0.64 -6.02
CA TYR A 77 8.36 -0.44 -4.59
C TYR A 77 9.54 0.45 -4.17
N GLU A 78 9.25 1.56 -3.52
CA GLU A 78 10.21 2.61 -3.16
C GLU A 78 10.29 2.82 -1.64
N LEU A 79 11.40 3.39 -1.18
CA LEU A 79 11.56 3.87 0.19
C LEU A 79 11.40 5.38 0.21
N TRP A 80 10.43 5.88 0.98
CA TRP A 80 10.18 7.31 1.15
C TRP A 80 10.44 7.69 2.60
N GLN A 81 11.71 7.91 2.93
CA GLN A 81 12.06 8.52 4.20
C GLN A 81 11.39 9.89 4.25
N THR A 82 10.59 10.08 5.28
CA THR A 82 9.69 11.23 5.39
C THR A 82 9.75 11.69 6.83
N SER A 83 10.20 12.91 7.08
CA SER A 83 10.18 13.48 8.43
C SER A 83 8.74 13.78 8.87
N GLU A 84 8.52 14.00 10.16
CA GLU A 84 7.19 14.24 10.71
C GLU A 84 6.50 15.45 10.06
N SER A 85 7.25 16.53 9.80
CA SER A 85 6.75 17.74 9.15
C SER A 85 6.39 17.53 7.67
N GLU A 86 7.01 16.55 7.01
CA GLU A 86 6.76 16.22 5.61
C GLU A 86 5.62 15.21 5.43
N LEU A 87 5.18 14.54 6.52
CA LEU A 87 4.19 13.47 6.46
C LEU A 87 2.89 13.89 5.75
N PRO A 88 2.26 15.05 6.04
CA PRO A 88 1.04 15.45 5.34
C PRO A 88 1.25 15.62 3.83
N ALA A 89 2.35 16.27 3.43
CA ALA A 89 2.68 16.47 2.02
C ALA A 89 2.98 15.14 1.32
N ARG A 90 3.67 14.21 1.99
CA ARG A 90 3.93 12.87 1.47
C ARG A 90 2.63 12.09 1.26
N VAL A 91 1.72 12.09 2.23
CA VAL A 91 0.42 11.38 2.09
C VAL A 91 -0.40 12.01 0.97
N ALA A 92 -0.47 13.34 0.87
CA ALA A 92 -1.15 14.02 -0.23
C ALA A 92 -0.56 13.68 -1.60
N SER A 93 0.77 13.46 -1.70
CA SER A 93 1.42 13.05 -2.95
C SER A 93 0.97 11.67 -3.47
N LEU A 94 0.26 10.88 -2.65
CA LEU A 94 -0.30 9.59 -3.05
C LEU A 94 -1.51 9.71 -3.98
N LEU A 95 -2.14 10.90 -4.07
CA LEU A 95 -3.32 11.17 -4.92
C LEU A 95 -2.99 11.37 -6.40
N VAL A 96 -1.78 11.01 -6.84
CA VAL A 96 -1.40 11.09 -8.26
C VAL A 96 -1.78 9.80 -8.99
N PRO A 97 -2.14 9.86 -10.29
CA PRO A 97 -2.53 8.68 -11.05
C PRO A 97 -1.48 7.56 -11.07
N GLN A 98 -0.20 7.86 -10.93
CA GLN A 98 0.87 6.86 -10.96
C GLN A 98 1.13 6.20 -9.60
N SER A 99 0.43 6.61 -8.54
CA SER A 99 0.56 6.04 -7.20
C SER A 99 -0.53 5.00 -6.93
N LEU A 100 -0.15 3.84 -6.39
CA LEU A 100 -1.06 2.83 -5.87
C LEU A 100 -1.27 2.95 -4.36
N GLY A 101 -0.44 3.73 -3.66
CA GLY A 101 -0.49 3.91 -2.21
C GLY A 101 0.86 3.68 -1.53
N ALA A 102 0.83 3.36 -0.24
CA ALA A 102 2.02 3.19 0.57
C ALA A 102 1.81 2.25 1.76
N ASN A 103 2.85 1.54 2.18
CA ASN A 103 2.92 1.02 3.54
C ASN A 103 3.44 2.11 4.49
N ILE A 104 2.93 2.08 5.72
CA ILE A 104 3.31 2.99 6.80
C ILE A 104 4.02 2.18 7.88
N THR A 105 5.21 2.63 8.26
CA THR A 105 5.96 2.07 9.37
C THR A 105 6.17 3.11 10.47
N ILE A 106 6.89 2.72 11.51
CA ILE A 106 7.24 3.60 12.62
C ILE A 106 7.87 4.91 12.11
N PRO A 107 7.58 6.04 12.77
CA PRO A 107 6.65 6.21 13.89
C PRO A 107 5.20 6.56 13.46
N TYR A 108 4.87 6.52 12.16
CA TYR A 108 3.71 7.25 11.63
C TYR A 108 2.38 6.50 11.58
N LYS A 109 2.30 5.26 12.08
CA LYS A 109 1.08 4.44 11.93
C LYS A 109 -0.17 5.09 12.53
N GLU A 110 -0.03 5.90 13.57
CA GLU A 110 -1.12 6.65 14.19
C GLU A 110 -1.29 8.03 13.52
N ALA A 111 -0.18 8.72 13.25
CA ALA A 111 -0.13 10.07 12.72
C ALA A 111 -0.76 10.22 11.32
N VAL A 112 -0.85 9.12 10.55
CA VAL A 112 -1.50 9.14 9.23
C VAL A 112 -3.02 9.14 9.28
N LEU A 113 -3.65 8.69 10.38
CA LEU A 113 -5.12 8.59 10.48
C LEU A 113 -5.89 9.84 10.06
N PRO A 114 -5.55 11.06 10.56
CA PRO A 114 -6.29 12.27 10.18
C PRO A 114 -6.03 12.72 8.74
N LEU A 115 -5.12 12.06 8.01
CA LEU A 115 -4.74 12.39 6.64
C LEU A 115 -5.46 11.53 5.59
N LEU A 116 -6.38 10.68 6.01
CA LEU A 116 -7.05 9.68 5.16
C LEU A 116 -8.54 9.99 5.03
N ASP A 117 -9.08 9.75 3.84
CA ASP A 117 -10.50 9.97 3.55
C ASP A 117 -11.38 8.88 4.15
N VAL A 118 -10.90 7.63 4.10
CA VAL A 118 -11.62 6.46 4.59
C VAL A 118 -10.67 5.58 5.37
N VAL A 119 -11.07 5.16 6.57
CA VAL A 119 -10.30 4.22 7.40
C VAL A 119 -11.15 2.98 7.66
N ASP A 120 -10.55 1.81 7.47
CA ASP A 120 -11.20 0.53 7.76
C ASP A 120 -11.63 0.43 9.23
N PRO A 121 -12.82 -0.12 9.56
CA PRO A 121 -13.30 -0.20 10.93
C PRO A 121 -12.35 -0.89 11.90
N LEU A 122 -11.58 -1.89 11.45
CA LEU A 122 -10.56 -2.54 12.27
C LEU A 122 -9.40 -1.58 12.55
N ALA A 123 -8.91 -0.87 11.53
CA ALA A 123 -7.85 0.13 11.68
C ALA A 123 -8.29 1.30 12.60
N THR A 124 -9.55 1.75 12.48
CA THR A 124 -10.14 2.75 13.39
C THR A 124 -10.14 2.27 14.84
N ARG A 125 -10.54 1.01 15.09
CA ARG A 125 -10.55 0.44 16.46
C ARG A 125 -9.15 0.27 17.05
N ILE A 126 -8.17 -0.09 16.21
CA ILE A 126 -6.77 -0.22 16.64
C ILE A 126 -6.15 1.15 16.91
N GLY A 127 -6.61 2.19 16.20
CA GLY A 127 -6.01 3.52 16.26
C GLY A 127 -4.72 3.64 15.43
N ALA A 128 -4.48 2.74 14.48
CA ALA A 128 -3.29 2.77 13.64
C ALA A 128 -3.56 2.21 12.24
N VAL A 129 -2.83 2.71 11.23
CA VAL A 129 -2.83 2.28 9.83
C VAL A 129 -1.41 1.89 9.43
N ASN A 130 -1.25 0.72 8.79
CA ASN A 130 0.03 0.28 8.22
C ASN A 130 0.01 0.23 6.68
N THR A 131 -1.16 0.45 6.06
CA THR A 131 -1.35 0.38 4.61
C THR A 131 -2.32 1.44 4.15
N ILE A 132 -1.88 2.31 3.22
CA ILE A 132 -2.69 3.29 2.51
C ILE A 132 -2.87 2.81 1.06
N VAL A 133 -4.10 2.86 0.56
CA VAL A 133 -4.43 2.52 -0.83
C VAL A 133 -5.05 3.73 -1.51
N HIS A 134 -4.51 4.09 -2.67
CA HIS A 134 -5.10 5.10 -3.54
C HIS A 134 -6.16 4.48 -4.45
N ARG A 135 -7.41 4.96 -4.37
CA ARG A 135 -8.53 4.52 -5.21
C ARG A 135 -9.34 5.71 -5.69
N ASN A 136 -9.37 5.91 -7.01
CA ASN A 136 -9.99 7.08 -7.63
C ASN A 136 -9.38 8.36 -7.05
N GLU A 137 -10.16 9.18 -6.36
CA GLU A 137 -9.71 10.45 -5.75
C GLU A 137 -9.52 10.33 -4.22
N TYR A 138 -9.50 9.11 -3.66
CA TYR A 138 -9.53 8.89 -2.21
C TYR A 138 -8.40 7.98 -1.72
N LEU A 139 -7.94 8.26 -0.50
CA LEU A 139 -6.98 7.46 0.26
C LEU A 139 -7.67 6.63 1.34
N TYR A 140 -7.46 5.32 1.26
CA TYR A 140 -8.04 4.34 2.18
C TYR A 140 -6.98 3.78 3.12
N GLY A 141 -7.21 3.83 4.43
CA GLY A 141 -6.34 3.28 5.47
C GLY A 141 -6.77 1.90 5.97
N TYR A 142 -5.81 0.98 6.07
CA TYR A 142 -5.99 -0.36 6.60
C TYR A 142 -4.90 -0.69 7.62
N ASN A 143 -5.20 -1.65 8.50
CA ASN A 143 -4.25 -2.22 9.43
C ASN A 143 -4.23 -3.74 9.29
N THR A 144 -3.15 -4.26 8.72
CA THR A 144 -2.96 -5.69 8.48
C THR A 144 -2.16 -6.39 9.59
N ASP A 145 -1.71 -5.67 10.62
CA ASP A 145 -0.92 -6.25 11.72
C ASP A 145 -1.80 -6.97 12.77
N ALA A 146 -3.05 -6.55 12.96
CA ALA A 146 -3.92 -7.08 14.01
C ALA A 146 -4.43 -8.53 13.81
N PRO A 147 -4.79 -8.98 12.59
CA PRO A 147 -5.11 -10.39 12.36
C PRO A 147 -3.89 -11.30 12.63
N GLY A 148 -2.68 -10.82 12.31
CA GLY A 148 -1.43 -11.54 12.55
C GLY A 148 -1.08 -11.69 14.04
N LEU A 149 -1.46 -10.71 14.88
CA LEU A 149 -1.25 -10.78 16.33
C LEU A 149 -2.21 -11.76 17.01
N LEU A 150 -3.50 -11.74 16.63
CA LEU A 150 -4.52 -12.63 17.22
C LEU A 150 -4.21 -14.12 17.02
N HIS A 151 -3.58 -14.49 15.89
CA HIS A 151 -3.17 -15.88 15.68
C HIS A 151 -2.04 -16.32 16.64
N ARG A 152 -1.19 -15.40 17.12
CA ARG A 152 -0.10 -15.74 18.05
C ARG A 152 -0.54 -15.89 19.51
N VAL A 153 -1.64 -15.26 19.92
CA VAL A 153 -2.08 -15.29 21.33
C VAL A 153 -2.97 -16.49 21.67
N ILE A 154 -3.63 -17.10 20.67
CA ILE A 154 -4.54 -18.25 20.87
C ILE A 154 -3.81 -19.60 20.76
N THR A 155 -2.56 -19.60 20.31
CA THR A 155 -1.76 -20.82 20.07
C THR A 155 -0.49 -20.90 20.92
N GLY A 156 -0.46 -20.20 22.06
CA GLY A 156 0.62 -20.23 23.05
C GLY A 156 0.25 -21.03 24.28
#